data_AF-A0A2S9G9R0-F1
#
_entry.id   AF-A0A2S9G9R0-F1
#
_cell.length_a   1.000
_cell.length_b   1.000
_cell.length_c   1.000
_cell.angle_alpha   90.00
_cell.angle_beta   90.00
_cell.angle_gamma   90.00
#
_symmetry.space_group_name_H-M   'P 1'
#
loop_
_entity.id
_entity.type
_entity.pdbx_description
1 polymer ?
#
loop_
_entity_poly.entity_id
_entity_poly.type
_entity_poly.pdbx_seq_one_letter_code
_entity_poly.pdbx_strand_id
1 'polypeptide(L)'
;MIPKHSVGTALDDCFDAYKWLRETGYEPDQIVLAGDSAGGYLALALAERLQVGGINGFVPETPAAIVTMSPLFEIDNEARADHP
;
A
#
# COMPACT_ATOMS: atom_id res chain seq x y z
N MET A 1 12.04 -0.61 -23.63
CA MET A 1 10.66 -1.15 -23.63
C MET A 1 9.92 -0.43 -22.52
N ILE A 2 8.72 0.10 -22.78
CA ILE A 2 7.94 0.83 -21.76
C ILE A 2 7.16 -0.20 -20.93
N PRO A 3 7.05 -0.05 -19.59
CA PRO A 3 6.26 -0.93 -18.75
C PRO A 3 4.80 -0.96 -19.20
N LYS A 4 4.18 -2.14 -19.18
CA LYS A 4 2.76 -2.31 -19.55
C LYS A 4 1.79 -1.85 -18.46
N HIS A 5 2.25 -1.77 -17.22
CA HIS A 5 1.45 -1.45 -16.04
C HIS A 5 2.15 -0.36 -15.23
N SER A 6 1.35 0.53 -14.64
CA SER A 6 1.86 1.62 -13.80
C SER A 6 1.95 1.18 -12.34
N VAL A 7 2.62 1.98 -11.51
CA VAL A 7 2.62 1.81 -10.05
C VAL A 7 1.19 1.92 -9.49
N GLY A 8 0.35 2.76 -10.09
CA GLY A 8 -1.07 2.87 -9.74
C GLY A 8 -1.82 1.54 -9.94
N THR A 9 -1.54 0.83 -11.04
CA THR A 9 -2.12 -0.51 -11.26
C THR A 9 -1.72 -1.49 -10.17
N ALA A 10 -0.45 -1.49 -9.74
CA ALA A 10 0.00 -2.36 -8.66
C ALA A 10 -0.67 -2.01 -7.30
N LEU A 11 -0.95 -0.73 -7.05
CA LEU A 11 -1.68 -0.30 -5.86
C LEU A 11 -3.16 -0.72 -5.92
N ASP A 12 -3.80 -0.67 -7.09
CA ASP A 12 -5.15 -1.18 -7.28
C ASP A 12 -5.23 -2.70 -7.01
N ASP A 13 -4.26 -3.48 -7.51
CA ASP A 13 -4.18 -4.92 -7.23
C ASP A 13 -4.04 -5.20 -5.72
N CYS A 14 -3.23 -4.41 -5.01
CA CYS A 14 -3.06 -4.51 -3.56
C CYS A 14 -4.35 -4.18 -2.81
N PHE A 15 -5.09 -3.18 -3.28
CA PHE A 15 -6.38 -2.80 -2.71
C PHE A 15 -7.45 -3.89 -2.94
N ASP A 16 -7.51 -4.46 -4.14
CA ASP A 16 -8.42 -5.56 -4.46
C ASP A 16 -8.13 -6.81 -3.60
N ALA A 17 -6.85 -7.12 -3.36
CA ALA A 17 -6.45 -8.20 -2.46
C ALA A 17 -6.89 -7.95 -1.00
N TYR A 18 -6.70 -6.73 -0.48
CA TYR A 18 -7.16 -6.38 0.86
C TYR A 18 -8.69 -6.44 0.98
N LYS A 19 -9.41 -5.92 -0.03
CA LYS A 19 -10.86 -6.00 -0.11
C LYS A 19 -11.35 -7.46 -0.11
N TRP A 20 -10.68 -8.34 -0.87
CA TRP A 20 -10.99 -9.76 -0.86
C TRP A 20 -10.84 -10.41 0.52
N LEU A 21 -9.80 -10.04 1.29
CA LEU A 21 -9.64 -10.50 2.67
C LEU A 21 -10.80 -10.02 3.57
N ARG A 22 -11.23 -8.75 3.41
CA ARG A 22 -12.39 -8.22 4.14
C ARG A 22 -13.68 -8.95 3.77
N GLU A 23 -13.91 -9.20 2.50
CA GLU A 23 -15.09 -9.96 2.01
C GLU A 23 -15.07 -11.42 2.47
N THR A 24 -13.88 -11.97 2.75
CA THR A 24 -13.71 -13.31 3.31
C THR A 24 -13.96 -13.36 4.84
N GLY A 25 -14.07 -12.19 5.49
CA GLY A 25 -14.46 -12.06 6.90
C GLY A 25 -13.33 -11.76 7.89
N TYR A 26 -12.14 -11.38 7.40
CA TYR A 26 -11.04 -10.92 8.28
C TYR A 26 -11.24 -9.46 8.65
N GLU A 27 -11.24 -9.11 9.93
CA GLU A 27 -11.30 -7.72 10.39
C GLU A 27 -9.97 -6.97 10.20
N PRO A 28 -9.96 -5.62 10.11
CA PRO A 28 -8.74 -4.86 9.84
C PRO A 28 -7.64 -5.11 10.88
N ASP A 29 -8.02 -5.31 12.15
CA ASP A 29 -7.12 -5.65 13.26
C ASP A 29 -6.57 -7.09 13.21
N GLN A 30 -6.97 -7.87 12.20
CA GLN A 30 -6.44 -9.19 11.89
C GLN A 30 -5.55 -9.21 10.64
N ILE A 31 -5.36 -8.07 9.97
CA ILE A 31 -4.63 -7.96 8.70
C ILE A 31 -3.36 -7.13 8.89
N VAL A 32 -2.22 -7.67 8.49
CA VAL A 32 -0.93 -6.95 8.44
C VAL A 32 -0.55 -6.70 6.99
N LEU A 33 -0.23 -5.45 6.66
CA LEU A 33 0.33 -5.09 5.36
C LEU A 33 1.86 -5.21 5.44
N ALA A 34 2.47 -6.03 4.58
CA ALA A 34 3.91 -6.26 4.60
C ALA A 34 4.53 -6.16 3.22
N GLY A 35 5.73 -5.57 3.13
CA GLY A 35 6.48 -5.53 1.87
C GLY A 35 7.91 -5.03 2.01
N ASP A 36 8.76 -5.39 1.06
CA ASP A 36 10.16 -4.96 0.95
C ASP A 36 10.36 -4.06 -0.27
N SER A 37 11.30 -3.12 -0.21
CA SER A 37 11.64 -2.26 -1.36
C SER A 37 10.40 -1.57 -1.97
N ALA A 38 10.11 -1.81 -3.25
CA ALA A 38 8.88 -1.35 -3.92
C ALA A 38 7.59 -1.93 -3.30
N GLY A 39 7.62 -3.15 -2.75
CA GLY A 39 6.51 -3.70 -1.97
C GLY A 39 6.28 -2.94 -0.66
N GLY A 40 7.34 -2.42 -0.04
CA GLY A 40 7.24 -1.55 1.13
C GLY A 40 6.54 -0.22 0.82
N TYR A 41 6.79 0.36 -0.36
CA TYR A 41 6.03 1.51 -0.88
C TYR A 41 4.54 1.16 -1.01
N LEU A 42 4.22 0.03 -1.66
CA LEU A 42 2.84 -0.38 -1.88
C LEU A 42 2.10 -0.65 -0.56
N ALA A 43 2.76 -1.25 0.43
CA ALA A 43 2.17 -1.47 1.75
C ALA A 43 1.79 -0.14 2.45
N LEU A 44 2.66 0.88 2.36
CA LEU A 44 2.40 2.20 2.93
C LEU A 44 1.33 2.96 2.14
N ALA A 45 1.40 2.97 0.81
CA ALA A 45 0.42 3.62 -0.05
C ALA A 45 -0.98 2.99 0.09
N LEU A 46 -1.06 1.66 0.26
CA LEU A 46 -2.31 0.98 0.57
C LEU A 46 -2.84 1.41 1.94
N ALA A 47 -2.00 1.47 2.97
CA ALA A 47 -2.42 1.92 4.29
C ALA A 47 -2.98 3.36 4.27
N GLU A 48 -2.31 4.27 3.56
CA GLU A 48 -2.80 5.64 3.35
C GLU A 48 -4.17 5.64 2.65
N ARG A 49 -4.30 4.90 1.54
CA ARG A 49 -5.55 4.77 0.79
C ARG A 49 -6.69 4.27 1.67
N LEU A 50 -6.45 3.28 2.53
CA LEU A 50 -7.43 2.73 3.47
C LEU A 50 -7.84 3.75 4.55
N GLN A 51 -6.89 4.52 5.07
CA GLN A 51 -7.15 5.56 6.07
C GLN A 51 -7.88 6.79 5.51
N VAL A 52 -7.68 7.12 4.24
CA VAL A 52 -8.33 8.28 3.62
C VAL A 52 -9.67 7.91 3.00
N GLY A 53 -9.75 6.78 2.31
CA GLY A 53 -10.89 6.42 1.46
C GLY A 53 -11.73 5.23 1.92
N GLY A 54 -11.24 4.43 2.88
CA GLY A 54 -11.89 3.18 3.27
C GLY A 54 -12.04 2.19 2.11
N ILE A 55 -12.97 1.24 2.22
CA ILE A 55 -13.34 0.31 1.14
C ILE A 55 -14.77 0.59 0.67
N ASN A 56 -15.01 0.70 -0.64
CA ASN A 56 -16.35 0.79 -1.25
C ASN A 56 -17.34 1.74 -0.53
N GLY A 57 -16.92 2.95 -0.16
CA GLY A 57 -17.79 3.93 0.50
C GLY A 57 -17.97 3.73 2.02
N PHE A 58 -17.19 2.84 2.63
CA PHE A 58 -17.08 2.68 4.08
C PHE A 58 -16.03 3.62 4.71
N VAL A 59 -16.12 3.71 6.04
CA VAL A 59 -15.29 4.51 6.95
C VAL A 59 -13.79 4.16 6.80
N PRO A 60 -12.87 5.12 7.02
CA PRO A 60 -11.45 4.85 7.20
C PRO A 60 -11.14 3.60 8.02
N GLU A 61 -10.26 2.74 7.50
CA GLU A 61 -9.80 1.53 8.19
C GLU A 61 -8.31 1.64 8.55
N THR A 62 -7.92 1.00 9.64
CA THR A 62 -6.51 0.86 10.05
C THR A 62 -6.18 -0.63 10.15
N PRO A 63 -5.23 -1.15 9.36
CA PRO A 63 -4.78 -2.53 9.48
C PRO A 63 -4.06 -2.73 10.83
N ALA A 64 -3.98 -3.96 11.30
CA ALA A 64 -3.35 -4.34 12.57
C ALA A 64 -1.92 -3.80 12.70
N ALA A 65 -1.17 -3.88 11.59
CA ALA A 65 0.19 -3.34 11.50
C ALA A 65 0.60 -3.14 10.04
N ILE A 66 1.69 -2.39 9.88
CA ILE A 66 2.42 -2.25 8.62
C ILE A 66 3.87 -2.65 8.89
N VAL A 67 4.41 -3.57 8.10
CA VAL A 67 5.79 -4.04 8.20
C VAL A 67 6.52 -3.73 6.90
N THR A 68 7.60 -2.96 6.97
CA THR A 68 8.39 -2.63 5.78
C THR A 68 9.85 -3.01 5.95
N MET A 69 10.47 -3.45 4.86
CA MET A 69 11.89 -3.78 4.80
C MET A 69 12.56 -2.97 3.69
N SER A 70 13.40 -2.02 4.06
CA SER A 70 14.06 -1.10 3.11
C SER A 70 13.08 -0.50 2.09
N PRO A 71 11.95 0.10 2.53
CA PRO A 71 10.92 0.58 1.61
C PRO A 71 11.43 1.68 0.70
N LEU A 72 10.91 1.70 -0.53
CA LEU A 72 11.03 2.84 -1.41
C LEU A 72 10.09 3.95 -0.91
N PHE A 73 10.63 5.09 -0.46
CA PHE A 73 9.79 6.21 -0.01
C PHE A 73 9.52 7.25 -1.11
N GLU A 74 10.41 7.31 -2.11
CA GLU A 74 10.44 8.38 -3.08
C GLU A 74 10.78 7.77 -4.45
N ILE A 75 9.88 7.92 -5.43
CA ILE A 75 10.04 7.31 -6.75
C ILE A 75 11.04 8.09 -7.61
N ASP A 76 11.03 9.41 -7.50
CA ASP A 76 11.88 10.36 -8.23
C ASP A 76 13.25 10.57 -7.58
N ASN A 77 13.41 10.18 -6.30
CA ASN A 77 14.64 10.35 -5.50
C ASN A 77 15.16 11.80 -5.46
N GLU A 78 14.31 12.80 -5.63
CA GLU A 78 14.75 14.21 -5.66
C GLU A 78 15.37 14.62 -4.32
N ALA A 79 14.70 14.32 -3.21
CA ALA A 79 15.19 14.64 -1.87
C ALA A 79 16.48 13.90 -1.53
N ARG A 80 16.67 12.68 -2.08
CA ARG A 80 17.92 11.92 -1.89
C ARG A 80 19.06 12.43 -2.78
N ALA A 81 18.77 12.93 -3.97
CA ALA A 81 19.75 13.49 -4.89
C ALA A 81 20.34 14.81 -4.36
N ASP A 82 19.51 15.58 -3.64
CA ASP A 82 19.89 16.86 -3.02
C ASP A 82 20.45 16.71 -1.59
N HIS A 83 20.63 15.48 -1.10
CA HIS A 83 21.21 15.23 0.22
C HIS A 83 22.74 15.39 0.18
N PRO A 84 23.34 16.19 1.09
CA PRO A 84 24.79 16.40 1.16
C PRO A 84 25.59 15.14 1.50
#